data_AF-A0A3Q8S5T6-F1
#
_entry.id   AF-A0A3Q8S5T6-F1
#
_cell.length_a   1.000
_cell.length_b   1.000
_cell.length_c   1.000
_cell.angle_alpha   90.00
_cell.angle_beta   90.00
_cell.angle_gamma   90.00
#
_symmetry.space_group_name_H-M   'P 1'
#
loop_
_entity.id
_entity.type
_entity.pdbx_description
1 polymer ?
#
loop_
_entity_poly.entity_id
_entity_poly.type
_entity_poly.pdbx_seq_one_letter_code
_entity_poly.pdbx_strand_id
1 'polypeptide(L)' 'MYPLVILSALSLAALVHSHDYYPCEPCKGEECYVQPEGCKYGIAKDACGRWQCMAGPGQRCGG' A
#
# COMPACT_ATOMS: atom_id res chain seq x y z
N MET A 1 29.63 3.77 -30.80
CA MET A 1 28.72 4.82 -30.30
C MET A 1 27.37 4.26 -29.84
N TYR A 2 26.85 3.20 -30.45
CA TYR A 2 25.60 2.53 -30.02
C TYR A 2 25.60 1.74 -28.70
N PRO A 3 26.70 1.08 -28.25
CA PRO A 3 26.59 0.14 -27.12
C PRO A 3 26.34 0.85 -25.78
N LEU A 4 26.88 2.05 -25.59
CA LEU A 4 26.64 2.87 -24.39
C LEU A 4 25.20 3.37 -24.28
N VAL A 5 24.57 3.67 -25.42
CA VAL A 5 23.18 4.12 -25.49
C VAL A 5 22.22 2.96 -25.20
N ILE A 6 22.57 1.76 -25.66
CA ILE A 6 21.78 0.55 -25.38
C ILE A 6 21.87 0.21 -23.89
N LEU A 7 23.06 0.24 -23.30
CA LEU A 7 23.26 -0.01 -21.87
C LEU A 7 22.49 0.99 -20.99
N SER A 8 22.53 2.29 -21.30
CA SER A 8 21.80 3.29 -20.53
C SER A 8 20.28 3.12 -20.63
N ALA A 9 19.76 2.76 -21.80
CA ALA A 9 18.33 2.49 -22.00
C ALA A 9 17.85 1.25 -21.21
N LEU A 10 18.64 0.19 -21.16
CA LEU A 10 18.33 -1.02 -20.38
C LEU A 10 18.30 -0.72 -18.87
N SER A 11 19.22 0.10 -18.35
CA SER A 11 19.25 0.49 -16.94
C SER A 11 18.00 1.27 -16.53
N LEU A 12 17.54 2.19 -17.40
CA LEU A 12 16.33 2.98 -17.18
C LEU A 12 15.07 2.11 -17.18
N ALA A 13 14.98 1.12 -18.09
CA ALA A 13 13.86 0.20 -18.13
C ALA A 13 13.75 -0.68 -16.86
N ALA A 14 14.89 -1.10 -16.31
CA ALA A 14 14.92 -1.88 -15.07
C ALA A 14 14.42 -1.09 -13.84
N LEU A 15 14.77 0.21 -13.75
CA LEU A 15 14.33 1.09 -12.67
C LEU A 15 12.81 1.38 -12.69
N VAL A 16 12.21 1.42 -13.89
CA VAL A 16 10.76 1.62 -14.03
C VAL A 16 9.97 0.38 -13.58
N HIS A 17 10.58 -0.81 -13.69
CA HIS A 17 9.93 -2.07 -13.32
C HIS A 17 10.06 -2.42 -11.83
N SER A 18 10.94 -1.75 -11.08
CA SER A 18 11.17 -2.02 -9.65
C SER A 18 10.25 -1.25 -8.71
N HIS A 19 9.25 -0.54 -9.22
CA HIS A 19 8.20 -0.01 -8.37
C HIS A 19 7.17 -1.13 -8.16
N ASP A 20 7.41 -1.94 -7.12
CA ASP A 20 6.45 -2.87 -6.52
C ASP A 20 5.17 -2.11 -6.13
N TYR A 21 4.35 -1.80 -7.13
CA TYR A 21 3.00 -1.35 -6.95
C TYR A 21 2.22 -2.58 -6.52
N TYR A 22 1.95 -2.68 -5.22
CA TYR A 22 0.96 -3.60 -4.67
C TYR A 22 -0.36 -2.83 -4.60
N PRO A 23 -1.16 -2.75 -5.69
CA PRO A 23 -2.52 -2.27 -5.56
C PRO A 23 -3.23 -3.29 -4.70
N CYS A 24 -3.56 -2.92 -3.47
CA CYS A 24 -4.59 -3.67 -2.81
C CYS A 24 -5.89 -3.49 -3.57
N GLU A 25 -6.72 -4.53 -3.60
CA GLU A 25 -8.05 -4.40 -4.17
C GLU A 25 -8.84 -3.41 -3.30
N PRO A 26 -9.35 -2.31 -3.89
CA PRO A 26 -10.22 -1.38 -3.17
C PRO A 26 -11.45 -2.12 -2.66
N CYS A 27 -11.92 -1.78 -1.46
CA CYS A 27 -13.17 -2.31 -0.96
C CYS A 27 -14.35 -1.92 -1.90
N LYS A 28 -15.35 -2.79 -2.04
CA LYS A 28 -16.54 -2.61 -2.88
C LYS A 28 -17.81 -2.98 -2.14
N GLY A 29 -18.80 -2.09 -2.16
CA GLY A 29 -20.11 -2.33 -1.58
C GLY A 29 -20.07 -2.43 -0.05
N GLU A 30 -20.81 -3.38 0.51
CA GLU A 30 -21.05 -3.49 1.95
C GLU A 30 -19.79 -3.69 2.79
N GLU A 31 -18.75 -4.32 2.22
CA GLU A 31 -17.49 -4.58 2.93
C GLU A 31 -16.75 -3.30 3.35
N CYS A 32 -17.02 -2.16 2.68
CA CYS A 32 -16.49 -0.85 3.05
C CYS A 32 -17.12 -0.25 4.32
N TYR A 33 -18.26 -0.81 4.78
CA TYR A 33 -19.04 -0.29 5.90
C TYR A 33 -19.01 -1.19 7.13
N VAL A 34 -18.42 -2.39 7.02
CA VAL A 34 -18.23 -3.31 8.14
C VAL A 34 -17.28 -2.69 9.15
N GLN A 35 -17.77 -2.41 10.35
CA GLN A 35 -16.98 -1.84 11.45
C GLN A 35 -16.48 -2.94 12.38
N PRO A 36 -15.18 -2.97 12.72
CA PRO A 36 -14.65 -3.93 13.68
C PRO A 36 -15.12 -3.63 15.10
N GLU A 37 -15.37 -4.69 15.88
CA GLU A 37 -15.79 -4.60 17.27
C GLU A 37 -14.59 -4.63 18.23
N GLY A 38 -14.76 -4.11 19.45
CA GLY A 38 -13.75 -4.20 20.50
C GLY A 38 -12.52 -3.30 20.33
N CYS A 39 -12.57 -2.29 19.44
CA CYS A 39 -11.44 -1.40 19.21
C CYS A 39 -11.24 -0.40 20.37
N LYS A 40 -10.31 -0.70 21.27
CA LYS A 40 -9.96 0.12 22.44
C LYS A 40 -9.57 1.57 22.11
N TYR A 41 -8.93 1.78 20.96
CA TYR A 41 -8.39 3.09 20.54
C TYR A 41 -9.15 3.71 19.37
N GLY A 42 -10.36 3.23 19.08
CA GLY A 42 -11.15 3.68 17.94
C GLY A 42 -10.83 2.95 16.64
N ILE A 43 -11.45 3.41 15.55
CA ILE A 43 -11.39 2.81 14.22
C ILE A 43 -10.88 3.81 13.18
N ALA A 44 -10.17 3.31 12.17
CA ALA A 44 -9.67 4.09 11.03
C ALA A 44 -9.77 3.25 9.75
N LYS A 45 -9.65 3.90 8.59
CA LYS A 45 -9.58 3.20 7.30
C LYS A 45 -8.16 2.75 6.99
N ASP A 46 -8.03 1.53 6.48
CA ASP A 46 -6.80 1.03 5.88
C ASP A 46 -6.52 1.73 4.53
N ALA A 47 -5.38 1.43 3.91
CA ALA A 47 -4.99 1.99 2.61
C ALA A 47 -5.95 1.62 1.46
N CYS A 48 -6.84 0.66 1.67
CA CYS A 48 -7.75 0.07 0.69
C CYS A 48 -9.22 0.45 0.95
N GLY A 49 -9.47 1.23 2.01
CA GLY A 49 -10.78 1.75 2.39
C GLY A 49 -11.57 0.95 3.42
N ARG A 50 -11.03 -0.15 3.98
CA ARG A 50 -11.69 -1.00 4.98
C ARG A 50 -11.49 -0.47 6.40
N TRP A 51 -12.47 -0.65 7.28
CA TRP A 51 -12.32 -0.25 8.68
C TRP A 51 -11.44 -1.23 9.46
N GLN A 52 -10.50 -0.70 10.24
CA GLN A 52 -9.62 -1.44 11.14
C GLN A 52 -9.52 -0.74 12.51
N CYS A 53 -9.16 -1.49 13.56
CA CYS A 53 -8.83 -0.88 14.84
C CYS A 53 -7.55 -0.03 14.75
N MET A 54 -7.53 1.10 15.44
CA MET A 54 -6.35 1.94 15.54
C MET A 54 -5.27 1.33 16.46
N ALA A 55 -4.01 1.58 16.13
CA ALA A 55 -2.88 1.27 17.00
C ALA A 55 -2.90 2.20 18.22
N GLY A 56 -2.65 1.62 19.40
CA GLY A 56 -2.56 2.36 20.66
C GLY A 56 -1.17 2.98 20.92
N PRO A 57 -1.03 3.76 22.01
CA PRO A 57 0.26 4.32 22.41
C PRO A 57 1.34 3.25 22.60
N GLY A 58 2.50 3.45 21.97
CA GLY A 58 3.64 2.54 22.04
C GLY A 58 3.53 1.27 21.17
N GLN A 59 2.43 1.08 20.44
CA GLN A 59 2.31 0.01 19.45
C GLN A 59 3.01 0.37 18.13
N ARG A 60 3.30 -0.64 17.32
CA ARG A 60 3.87 -0.45 15.98
C ARG A 60 2.83 0.20 15.08
N CYS A 61 3.26 1.17 14.28
CA CYS A 61 2.43 1.84 13.28
C CYS A 61 3.26 2.20 12.04
N GLY A 62 2.61 2.31 10.88
CA GLY A 62 3.27 2.52 9.59
C GLY A 62 4.11 1.33 9.13
N GLY A 63 4.87 1.54 8.05
CA GLY A 63 5.65 0.49 7.37
C GLY A 63 4.91 -0.11 6.19
#